data_AF-A0A2J4RK34-F1
#
_entry.id   AF-A0A2J4RK34-F1
#
_cell.length_a   1.000
_cell.length_b   1.000
_cell.length_c   1.000
_cell.angle_alpha   90.00
_cell.angle_beta   90.00
_cell.angle_gamma   90.00
#
_symmetry.space_group_name_H-M   'P 1'
#
loop_
_entity.id
_entity.type
_entity.pdbx_description
1 polymer ?
#
loop_
_entity_poly.entity_id
_entity_poly.type
_entity_poly.pdbx_seq_one_letter_code
_entity_poly.pdbx_strand_id
1 'polypeptide(L)'
;MSKTRRWVIILLSLVALILIGLNLASTDDTTQQAINPDDPTYTSEHTDTVVYSPEGALNYRLIAEHVEYFSEQQLSWFTKPVMTTFDTNKVPTWSIKADKAKLTNDRMPVSYT
;
A
#
# COMPACT_ATOMS: atom_id res chain seq x y z
N MET A 1 -40.22 -42.21 -20.73
CA MET A 1 -40.08 -40.76 -21.01
C MET A 1 -40.35 -40.52 -22.48
N SER A 2 -41.31 -39.64 -22.82
CA SER A 2 -41.63 -39.33 -24.21
C SER A 2 -40.43 -38.65 -24.91
N LYS A 3 -40.27 -38.89 -26.21
CA LYS A 3 -39.21 -38.26 -27.02
C LYS A 3 -39.23 -36.73 -26.87
N THR A 4 -40.43 -36.16 -26.83
CA THR A 4 -40.66 -34.72 -26.60
C THR A 4 -40.11 -34.22 -25.28
N ARG A 5 -40.29 -34.96 -24.18
CA ARG A 5 -39.78 -34.57 -22.86
C ARG A 5 -38.25 -34.53 -22.82
N ARG A 6 -37.57 -35.43 -23.54
CA ARG A 6 -36.10 -35.45 -23.63
C ARG A 6 -35.55 -34.23 -24.39
N TRP A 7 -36.19 -33.85 -25.49
CA TRP A 7 -35.81 -32.66 -26.25
C TRP A 7 -36.00 -31.36 -25.47
N VAL A 8 -37.08 -31.24 -24.70
CA VAL A 8 -37.33 -30.07 -23.85
C VAL A 8 -36.26 -29.93 -22.76
N ILE A 9 -35.84 -31.03 -22.12
CA ILE A 9 -34.78 -31.00 -21.11
C ILE A 9 -33.45 -30.54 -21.71
N ILE A 10 -33.08 -31.07 -22.88
CA ILE A 10 -31.83 -30.68 -23.56
C ILE A 10 -31.83 -29.18 -23.88
N LEU A 11 -32.94 -28.65 -24.38
CA LEU A 11 -33.07 -27.24 -24.71
C LEU A 11 -33.00 -26.35 -23.46
N LEU A 12 -33.70 -26.73 -22.38
CA LEU A 12 -33.64 -26.01 -21.10
C LEU A 12 -32.25 -26.05 -20.48
N SER A 13 -31.57 -27.19 -20.53
CA SER A 13 -30.19 -27.32 -20.07
C SER A 13 -29.23 -26.44 -20.88
N LEU A 14 -29.42 -26.35 -22.21
CA LEU A 14 -28.61 -25.49 -23.07
C LEU A 14 -28.82 -24.00 -22.73
N VAL A 15 -30.08 -23.57 -22.56
CA VAL A 15 -30.39 -22.19 -22.16
C VAL A 15 -29.81 -21.87 -20.79
N ALA A 16 -29.94 -22.78 -19.82
CA ALA A 16 -29.35 -22.60 -18.50
C ALA A 16 -27.82 -22.47 -18.57
N LEU A 17 -27.13 -23.29 -19.37
CA LEU A 17 -25.68 -23.19 -19.56
C LEU A 17 -25.26 -21.88 -20.23
N ILE A 18 -26.03 -21.39 -21.22
CA ILE A 18 -25.77 -20.08 -21.85
C ILE A 18 -25.95 -18.95 -20.84
N LEU A 19 -27.02 -18.98 -20.03
CA LEU A 19 -27.27 -17.98 -19.00
C LEU A 19 -26.17 -17.98 -17.92
N ILE A 20 -25.71 -19.16 -17.50
CA ILE A 20 -24.60 -19.30 -16.57
C ILE A 20 -23.31 -18.79 -17.21
N GLY A 21 -23.01 -19.15 -18.45
CA GLY A 21 -21.82 -18.69 -19.17
C GLY A 21 -21.80 -17.17 -19.34
N LEU A 22 -22.93 -16.56 -19.70
CA LEU A 22 -23.06 -15.10 -19.77
C LEU A 22 -22.93 -14.46 -18.39
N ASN A 23 -23.55 -15.02 -17.35
CA ASN A 23 -23.45 -14.47 -15.99
C ASN A 23 -22.00 -14.51 -15.48
N LEU A 24 -21.28 -15.63 -15.65
CA LEU A 24 -19.88 -15.76 -15.24
C LEU A 24 -18.93 -14.88 -16.07
N ALA A 25 -19.17 -14.74 -17.38
CA ALA A 25 -18.37 -13.87 -18.24
C ALA A 25 -18.63 -12.37 -17.99
N SER A 26 -19.79 -12.02 -17.43
CA SER A 26 -20.13 -10.63 -17.09
C SER A 26 -19.58 -10.18 -15.74
N THR A 27 -18.95 -11.07 -14.96
CA THR A 27 -18.45 -10.77 -13.61
C THR A 27 -17.00 -10.28 -13.57
N ASP A 28 -16.40 -9.96 -14.73
CA ASP A 28 -15.12 -9.25 -14.78
C ASP A 28 -15.27 -7.73 -14.54
N ASP A 29 -16.37 -7.31 -13.92
CA ASP A 29 -16.38 -6.07 -13.12
C ASP A 29 -15.54 -6.30 -11.86
N THR A 30 -14.25 -6.54 -12.06
CA THR A 30 -13.26 -6.01 -11.13
C THR A 30 -13.37 -4.50 -11.25
N THR A 31 -14.36 -3.92 -10.57
CA THR A 31 -14.30 -2.51 -10.18
C THR A 31 -13.06 -2.40 -9.32
N GLN A 32 -11.90 -2.24 -9.98
CA GLN A 32 -10.73 -1.67 -9.35
C GLN A 32 -11.24 -0.36 -8.79
N GLN A 33 -11.39 -0.30 -7.46
CA GLN A 33 -11.65 0.96 -6.80
C GLN A 33 -10.58 1.90 -7.32
N ALA A 34 -11.00 2.97 -7.99
CA ALA A 34 -10.07 3.97 -8.46
C ALA A 34 -9.31 4.47 -7.23
N ILE A 35 -8.03 4.13 -7.15
CA ILE A 35 -7.16 4.62 -6.10
C ILE A 35 -7.01 6.11 -6.39
N ASN A 36 -7.48 6.95 -5.48
CA ASN A 36 -7.24 8.37 -5.59
C ASN A 36 -5.75 8.62 -5.26
N PRO A 37 -4.96 9.17 -6.19
CA PRO A 37 -3.54 9.42 -5.95
C PRO A 37 -3.29 10.37 -4.77
N ASP A 38 -4.27 11.22 -4.44
CA ASP A 38 -4.15 12.20 -3.36
C ASP A 38 -4.51 11.62 -1.99
N ASP A 39 -4.98 10.37 -1.93
CA ASP A 39 -5.25 9.67 -0.67
C ASP A 39 -4.08 8.76 -0.27
N PRO A 40 -3.69 8.73 1.01
CA PRO A 40 -2.61 7.87 1.46
C PRO A 40 -3.02 6.40 1.35
N THR A 41 -2.15 5.59 0.76
CA THR A 41 -2.32 4.14 0.64
C THR A 41 -2.07 3.44 1.98
N TYR A 42 -1.25 4.04 2.84
CA TYR A 42 -0.98 3.55 4.19
C TYR A 42 -0.83 4.72 5.17
N THR A 43 -1.43 4.59 6.35
CA THR A 43 -1.33 5.55 7.44
C THR A 43 -0.91 4.83 8.72
N SER A 44 -0.05 5.46 9.51
CA SER A 44 0.39 4.91 10.79
C SER A 44 0.57 5.99 11.84
N GLU A 45 0.38 5.61 13.10
CA GLU A 45 0.46 6.47 14.28
C GLU A 45 1.63 6.01 15.16
N HIS A 46 2.33 6.96 15.78
CA HIS A 46 3.42 6.74 16.74
C HIS A 46 4.47 5.75 16.24
N THR A 47 5.05 6.03 15.07
CA THR A 47 6.03 5.16 14.43
C THR A 47 7.42 5.33 15.04
N ASP A 48 8.13 4.21 15.20
CA ASP A 48 9.54 4.16 15.61
C ASP A 48 10.29 3.23 14.65
N THR A 49 11.05 3.83 13.74
CA THR A 49 11.76 3.12 12.67
C THR A 49 13.26 3.18 12.91
N VAL A 50 13.91 2.01 12.88
CA VAL A 50 15.36 1.91 12.98
C VAL A 50 15.93 1.43 11.64
N VAL A 51 16.84 2.20 11.07
CA VAL A 51 17.43 1.93 9.76
C VAL A 51 18.86 1.48 9.92
N TYR A 52 19.16 0.33 9.30
CA TYR A 52 20.48 -0.28 9.29
C TYR A 52 21.16 -0.12 7.93
N SER A 53 22.49 -0.15 7.93
CA SER A 53 23.29 -0.29 6.71
C SER A 53 23.18 -1.73 6.16
N PRO A 54 23.52 -1.96 4.89
CA PRO A 54 23.56 -3.31 4.31
C PRO A 54 24.49 -4.28 5.08
N GLU A 55 25.51 -3.75 5.74
CA GLU A 55 26.46 -4.49 6.59
C GLU A 55 25.91 -4.76 8.00
N GLY A 56 24.70 -4.29 8.31
CA GLY A 56 24.03 -4.46 9.59
C GLY A 56 24.38 -3.42 10.66
N ALA A 57 25.10 -2.36 10.30
CA ALA A 57 25.41 -1.27 11.23
C ALA A 57 24.18 -0.36 11.44
N LEU A 58 24.05 0.24 12.63
CA LEU A 58 22.95 1.17 12.91
C LEU A 58 23.24 2.54 12.27
N ASN A 59 22.40 2.98 11.33
CA ASN A 59 22.57 4.28 10.67
C ASN A 59 21.79 5.38 11.40
N TYR A 60 20.47 5.24 11.50
CA TYR A 60 19.62 6.22 12.15
C TYR A 60 18.33 5.59 12.70
N ARG A 61 17.72 6.31 13.65
CA ARG A 61 16.38 6.03 14.18
C ARG A 61 15.48 7.22 13.85
N LEU A 62 14.28 6.97 13.35
CA LEU A 62 13.28 7.97 13.00
C LEU A 62 12.00 7.68 13.77
N ILE A 63 11.60 8.63 14.62
CA ILE A 63 10.35 8.58 15.38
C ILE A 63 9.43 9.65 14.82
N ALA A 64 8.14 9.36 14.64
CA ALA A 64 7.15 10.34 14.19
C ALA A 64 5.79 10.07 14.84
N GLU A 65 4.99 11.12 15.05
CA GLU A 65 3.64 10.99 15.60
C GLU A 65 2.67 10.39 14.57
N HIS A 66 2.79 10.78 13.31
CA HIS A 66 1.93 10.31 12.23
C HIS A 66 2.73 10.15 10.94
N VAL A 67 2.42 9.11 10.16
CA VAL A 67 3.05 8.82 8.87
C VAL A 67 1.99 8.48 7.83
N GLU A 68 2.07 9.14 6.68
CA GLU A 68 1.28 8.85 5.50
C GLU A 68 2.19 8.40 4.37
N TYR A 69 1.88 7.29 3.72
CA TYR A 69 2.59 6.81 2.54
C TYR A 69 1.67 6.78 1.33
N PHE A 70 2.16 7.31 0.23
CA PHE A 70 1.44 7.39 -1.04
C PHE A 70 2.18 6.57 -2.08
N SER A 71 1.58 5.46 -2.52
CA SER A 71 2.26 4.49 -3.38
C SER A 71 2.52 5.00 -4.80
N GLU A 72 1.64 5.83 -5.34
CA GLU A 72 1.80 6.36 -6.71
C GLU A 72 2.97 7.34 -6.80
N GLN A 73 3.11 8.24 -5.83
CA GLN A 73 4.21 9.21 -5.79
C GLN A 73 5.46 8.67 -5.09
N GLN A 74 5.39 7.48 -4.50
CA GLN A 74 6.48 6.81 -3.78
C GLN A 74 7.13 7.70 -2.71
N LEU A 75 6.29 8.33 -1.89
CA LEU A 75 6.74 9.25 -0.84
C LEU A 75 6.03 8.98 0.48
N SER A 76 6.69 9.37 1.57
CA SER A 76 6.11 9.40 2.90
C SER A 76 6.13 10.83 3.46
N TRP A 77 5.05 11.22 4.12
CA TRP A 77 4.99 12.39 4.98
C TRP A 77 5.03 11.99 6.44
N PHE A 78 5.81 12.71 7.23
CA PHE A 78 5.97 12.50 8.67
C PHE A 78 5.55 13.76 9.42
N THR A 79 4.73 13.60 10.45
CA THR A 79 4.33 14.67 11.38
C THR A 79 5.18 14.60 12.64
N LYS A 80 5.75 15.74 13.02
CA LYS A 80 6.72 15.91 14.11
C LYS A 80 7.82 14.84 14.16
N PRO A 81 8.53 14.59 13.05
CA PRO A 81 9.60 13.63 13.03
C PRO A 81 10.79 14.05 13.90
N VAL A 82 11.40 13.07 14.55
CA VAL A 82 12.68 13.17 15.26
C VAL A 82 13.61 12.10 14.69
N MET A 83 14.62 12.52 13.94
CA MET A 83 15.68 11.66 13.43
C MET A 83 16.91 11.74 14.33
N THR A 84 17.44 10.59 14.72
CA THR A 84 18.70 10.48 15.48
C THR A 84 19.68 9.64 14.68
N THR A 85 20.85 10.18 14.35
CA THR A 85 21.92 9.46 13.64
C THR A 85 22.91 8.85 14.62
N PHE A 86 23.58 7.78 14.22
CA PHE A 86 24.57 7.07 15.04
C PHE A 86 25.91 6.97 14.33
N ASP A 87 27.00 6.93 15.10
CA ASP A 87 28.32 6.59 14.57
C ASP A 87 28.54 5.06 14.51
N THR A 88 29.73 4.65 14.07
CA THR A 88 30.13 3.23 13.98
C THR A 88 30.10 2.50 15.33
N ASN A 89 30.23 3.24 16.44
CA ASN A 89 30.17 2.71 17.81
C ASN A 89 28.74 2.71 18.37
N LYS A 90 27.73 3.02 17.54
CA LYS A 90 26.31 3.11 17.92
C LYS A 90 26.03 4.24 18.92
N VAL A 91 26.88 5.27 18.94
CA VAL A 91 26.69 6.45 19.78
C VAL A 91 25.87 7.48 19.00
N PRO A 92 24.81 8.07 19.59
CA PRO A 92 24.05 9.13 18.95
C PRO A 92 24.94 10.34 18.62
N THR A 93 24.92 10.80 17.37
CA THR A 93 25.76 11.92 16.89
C THR A 93 24.96 13.19 16.65
N TRP A 94 23.80 13.09 16.01
CA TRP A 94 22.92 14.22 15.72
C TRP A 94 21.47 13.89 16.03
N SER A 95 20.69 14.91 16.40
CA SER A 95 19.23 14.84 16.51
C SER A 95 18.62 15.98 15.70
N ILE A 96 17.76 15.61 14.75
CA ILE A 96 17.11 16.52 13.81
C ILE A 96 15.60 16.43 14.06
N LYS A 97 14.97 17.58 14.26
CA LYS A 97 13.53 17.70 14.52
C LYS A 97 12.91 18.65 13.52
N ALA A 98 11.67 18.38 13.13
CA ALA A 98 10.87 19.27 12.30
C ALA A 98 9.39 19.10 12.67
N ASP A 99 8.54 20.04 12.25
CA ASP A 99 7.09 19.90 12.38
C ASP A 99 6.52 18.97 11.31
N LYS A 100 7.12 18.99 10.11
CA LYS A 100 6.80 18.09 9.01
C LYS A 100 8.04 17.72 8.21
N ALA A 101 8.16 16.46 7.80
CA ALA A 101 9.18 16.02 6.84
C ALA A 101 8.60 15.16 5.72
N LYS A 102 9.22 15.24 4.56
CA LYS A 102 8.94 14.42 3.38
C LYS A 102 10.12 13.49 3.14
N LEU A 103 9.86 12.21 2.91
CA LEU A 103 10.86 11.26 2.43
C LEU A 103 10.46 10.77 1.04
N THR A 104 11.39 10.91 0.09
CA THR A 104 11.25 10.42 -1.29
C THR A 104 12.08 9.15 -1.51
N ASN A 105 11.81 8.41 -2.59
CA ASN A 105 12.46 7.13 -2.89
C ASN A 105 14.00 7.23 -3.08
N ASP A 106 14.52 8.41 -3.40
CA ASP A 106 15.96 8.72 -3.38
C ASP A 106 16.58 8.74 -1.97
N ARG A 107 15.79 8.42 -0.94
CA ARG A 107 16.16 8.38 0.48
C ARG A 107 16.62 9.73 1.03
N MET A 108 16.29 10.84 0.37
CA MET A 108 16.60 12.17 0.85
C MET A 108 15.41 12.74 1.64
N PRO A 109 15.52 12.88 2.98
CA PRO A 109 14.50 13.58 3.74
C PRO A 109 14.59 15.09 3.48
N VAL A 110 13.46 15.70 3.11
CA VAL A 110 13.30 17.16 3.01
C VAL A 110 12.44 17.63 4.18
N SER A 111 12.96 18.54 5.00
CA SER A 111 12.24 19.13 6.14
C SER A 111 11.64 20.48 5.78
N TYR A 112 10.48 20.79 6.35
CA TYR A 112 9.86 22.12 6.31
C TYR A 112 9.83 22.68 7.74
N THR A 113 10.17 23.96 7.89
CA THR A 113 10.15 24.71 9.18
C THR A 113 8.90 25.58 9.26
#